data_AF-A0A822GQ46-F1
#
_entry.id   AF-A0A822GQ46-F1
#
_cell.length_a   1.000
_cell.length_b   1.000
_cell.length_c   1.000
_cell.angle_alpha   90.00
_cell.angle_beta   90.00
_cell.angle_gamma   90.00
#
_symmetry.space_group_name_H-M   'P 1'
#
loop_
_entity.id
_entity.type
_entity.pdbx_description
1 polymer ?
#
loop_
_entity_poly.entity_id
_entity_poly.type
_entity_poly.pdbx_seq_one_letter_code
_entity_poly.pdbx_strand_id
1 'polypeptide(L)'
;DKRSALKIADFGLANFFDSSSRLVSHEVVTRKYPSLKLLLGARKYGTAVDIWAAGLIMAELLHWVSLLLDGSDLDQLLKIFEVVGTPIDIN
;
A
#
# COMPACT_ATOMS: atom_id res chain seq x y z
N ASP A 1 20.03 -12.70 12.84
CA ASP A 1 21.03 -11.62 12.98
C ASP A 1 21.38 -11.47 14.45
N LYS A 2 22.65 -11.26 14.82
CA LYS A 2 23.07 -11.20 16.24
C LYS A 2 22.63 -9.90 16.94
N ARG A 3 21.96 -8.99 16.22
CA ARG A 3 21.55 -7.66 16.71
C ARG A 3 20.05 -7.37 16.58
N SER A 4 19.21 -8.38 16.35
CA SER A 4 17.77 -8.18 16.17
C SER A 4 17.44 -7.08 15.13
N ALA A 5 18.21 -6.97 14.05
CA ALA A 5 17.96 -5.97 13.02
C ALA A 5 16.80 -6.40 12.11
N LEU A 6 15.82 -5.52 11.93
CA LEU A 6 14.77 -5.66 10.92
C LEU A 6 15.38 -5.44 9.53
N LYS A 7 15.09 -6.34 8.59
CA LYS A 7 15.56 -6.27 7.20
C LYS A 7 14.41 -6.58 6.26
N ILE A 8 14.33 -5.84 5.15
CA ILE A 8 13.42 -6.14 4.05
C ILE A 8 14.04 -7.29 3.24
N ALA A 9 13.23 -8.29 2.88
CA ALA A 9 13.71 -9.55 2.30
C ALA A 9 13.33 -9.74 0.83
N ASP A 10 12.18 -9.20 0.41
CA ASP A 10 11.63 -9.42 -0.93
C ASP A 10 11.64 -8.12 -1.74
N PHE A 11 12.38 -8.13 -2.85
CA PHE A 11 12.46 -7.04 -3.81
C PHE A 11 11.98 -7.49 -5.20
N GLY A 12 11.23 -8.60 -5.30
CA GLY A 12 10.78 -9.16 -6.58
C GLY A 12 9.85 -8.25 -7.38
N LEU A 13 9.20 -7.30 -6.71
CA LEU A 13 8.36 -6.26 -7.32
C LEU A 13 9.01 -4.86 -7.26
N ALA A 14 10.25 -4.74 -6.78
CA ALA A 14 10.92 -3.45 -6.71
C ALA A 14 11.17 -2.89 -8.11
N ASN A 15 10.99 -1.58 -8.28
CA ASN A 15 11.20 -0.90 -9.55
C ASN A 15 12.06 0.36 -9.35
N PHE A 16 12.79 0.75 -10.38
CA PHE A 16 13.60 1.97 -10.34
C PHE A 16 12.70 3.19 -10.31
N PHE A 17 13.04 4.13 -9.43
CA PHE A 17 12.44 5.46 -9.42
C PHE A 17 12.99 6.24 -10.62
N ASP A 18 12.27 6.20 -11.75
CA ASP A 18 12.54 7.08 -12.89
C ASP A 18 11.61 8.30 -12.80
N SER A 19 12.20 9.50 -12.82
CA SER A 19 11.45 10.76 -12.88
C SER A 19 10.76 10.97 -14.23
N SER A 20 11.14 10.19 -15.26
CA SER A 20 10.41 10.17 -16.52
C SER A 20 9.08 9.45 -16.34
N SER A 21 8.03 9.99 -16.95
CA SER A 21 6.63 9.59 -16.84
C SER A 21 6.31 8.18 -17.39
N ARG A 22 7.03 7.16 -16.94
CA ARG A 22 6.74 5.76 -17.28
C ARG A 22 5.50 5.34 -16.50
N LEU A 23 4.55 4.76 -17.22
CA LEU A 23 3.41 4.08 -16.62
C LEU A 23 3.97 2.87 -15.85
N VAL A 24 3.69 2.81 -14.56
CA VAL A 24 4.06 1.65 -13.75
C VAL A 24 2.85 0.70 -13.75
N SER A 25 3.09 -0.62 -13.82
CA SER A 25 2.00 -1.61 -13.85
C SER A 25 1.15 -1.52 -12.57
N HIS A 26 -0.11 -1.91 -12.64
CA HIS A 26 -1.00 -1.87 -11.47
C HIS A 26 -0.77 -3.04 -10.50
N GLU A 27 -0.08 -4.10 -10.93
CA GLU A 27 0.15 -5.36 -10.19
C GLU A 27 1.49 -5.37 -9.42
N VAL A 28 1.82 -4.32 -8.67
CA VAL A 28 3.18 -4.19 -8.07
C VAL A 28 3.16 -4.22 -6.54
N VAL A 29 2.07 -4.68 -5.92
CA VAL A 29 1.99 -4.77 -4.46
C VAL A 29 1.39 -6.11 -4.06
N THR A 30 1.86 -6.68 -2.95
CA THR A 30 1.16 -7.79 -2.28
C THR A 30 -0.30 -7.38 -2.08
N ARG A 31 -1.24 -8.19 -2.58
CA ARG A 31 -2.69 -7.90 -2.63
C ARG A 31 -3.30 -7.46 -1.29
N LYS A 32 -2.62 -7.67 -0.15
CA LYS A 32 -3.04 -7.22 1.18
C LYS A 32 -2.88 -5.73 1.47
N TYR A 33 -1.97 -5.02 0.80
CA TYR A 33 -1.64 -3.62 1.16
C TYR A 33 -1.77 -2.63 -0.01
N PRO A 34 -2.81 -2.70 -0.87
CA PRO A 34 -2.92 -1.75 -1.97
C PRO A 34 -3.27 -0.34 -1.44
N SER A 35 -2.64 0.67 -2.03
CA SER A 35 -2.98 2.05 -1.74
C SER A 35 -4.31 2.44 -2.39
N LEU A 36 -5.01 3.43 -1.83
CA LEU A 36 -6.26 3.95 -2.39
C LEU A 36 -6.12 4.32 -3.88
N LYS A 37 -5.01 4.98 -4.25
CA LYS A 37 -4.73 5.33 -5.65
C LYS A 37 -4.56 4.10 -6.53
N LEU A 38 -3.93 3.04 -6.03
CA LEU A 38 -3.76 1.79 -6.77
C LEU A 38 -5.09 1.03 -6.92
N LEU A 39 -5.93 0.98 -5.88
CA LEU A 39 -7.28 0.40 -5.95
C LEU A 39 -8.16 1.11 -6.98
N LEU A 40 -7.96 2.42 -7.16
CA LEU A 40 -8.64 3.23 -8.17
C LEU A 40 -8.00 3.12 -9.58
N GLY A 41 -7.02 2.24 -9.77
CA GLY A 41 -6.39 1.97 -11.07
C GLY A 41 -5.36 3.02 -11.52
N ALA A 42 -4.79 3.80 -10.59
CA ALA A 42 -3.76 4.77 -10.93
C ALA A 42 -2.51 4.08 -11.51
N ARG A 43 -2.12 4.49 -12.72
CA ARG A 43 -0.89 4.02 -13.40
C ARG A 43 0.32 4.93 -13.20
N LYS A 44 0.09 6.05 -12.51
CA LYS A 44 1.12 7.00 -12.09
C LYS A 44 1.12 7.03 -10.57
N TYR A 45 2.12 6.40 -10.00
CA TYR A 45 2.34 6.37 -8.57
C TYR A 45 3.84 6.45 -8.30
N GLY A 46 4.20 6.78 -7.07
CA GLY A 46 5.58 6.91 -6.63
C GLY A 46 5.71 6.45 -5.18
N THR A 47 6.72 6.93 -4.48
CA THR A 47 7.08 6.52 -3.11
C THR A 47 5.93 6.59 -2.08
N ALA A 48 4.87 7.36 -2.36
CA ALA A 48 3.67 7.41 -1.53
C ALA A 48 2.98 6.04 -1.36
N VAL A 49 3.09 5.13 -2.32
CA VAL A 49 2.49 3.78 -2.20
C VAL A 49 3.25 2.92 -1.19
N ASP A 50 4.57 3.06 -1.13
CA ASP A 50 5.42 2.35 -0.17
C ASP A 50 5.16 2.84 1.25
N ILE A 51 5.00 4.17 1.41
CA ILE A 51 4.66 4.79 2.70
C ILE A 51 3.29 4.30 3.19
N TRP A 52 2.30 4.16 2.29
CA TRP A 52 0.99 3.62 2.63
C TRP A 52 1.09 2.19 3.17
N ALA A 53 1.78 1.30 2.44
CA ALA A 53 1.97 -0.08 2.87
C ALA A 53 2.73 -0.17 4.21
N ALA A 54 3.78 0.62 4.40
CA ALA A 54 4.52 0.69 5.67
C ALA A 54 3.64 1.15 6.84
N GLY A 55 2.74 2.13 6.61
CA GLY A 55 1.78 2.61 7.60
C GLY A 55 0.80 1.51 8.02
N LEU A 56 0.29 0.73 7.07
CA LEU A 56 -0.59 -0.40 7.35
C LEU A 56 0.12 -1.50 8.14
N ILE A 57 1.34 -1.89 7.75
CA ILE A 57 2.15 -2.87 8.49
C ILE A 57 2.39 -2.39 9.92
N MET A 58 2.73 -1.11 10.11
CA MET A 58 2.92 -0.54 11.45
C MET A 58 1.63 -0.58 12.27
N ALA A 59 0.50 -0.24 11.66
CA ALA A 59 -0.79 -0.26 12.34
C ALA A 59 -1.21 -1.71 12.70
N GLU A 60 -0.95 -2.70 11.86
CA GLU A 60 -1.18 -4.12 12.17
C GLU A 60 -0.31 -4.60 13.34
N LEU A 61 0.97 -4.20 13.36
CA LEU A 61 1.88 -4.52 14.47
C LEU A 61 1.43 -3.91 15.80
N LEU A 62 0.81 -2.73 15.78
CA LEU A 62 0.28 -2.08 16.98
C LEU A 62 -1.01 -2.74 17.50
N HIS A 63 -1.89 -3.17 16.60
CA HIS A 63 -3.18 -3.77 16.96
C HIS A 63 -3.10 -5.30 17.14
N TRP A 64 -1.99 -5.92 16.74
CA TRP A 64 -1.80 -7.39 16.71
C TRP A 64 -2.89 -8.13 15.91
N VAL A 65 -3.56 -7.43 15.01
CA VAL A 65 -4.68 -7.91 14.19
C VAL A 65 -4.48 -7.41 12.75
N SER A 66 -4.81 -8.26 11.77
CA SER A 66 -4.82 -7.91 10.35
C SER A 66 -5.86 -6.82 10.11
N LEU A 67 -5.42 -5.63 9.67
CA LEU A 67 -6.30 -4.47 9.47
C LEU A 67 -7.02 -4.52 8.13
N LEU A 68 -6.37 -5.13 7.14
CA LEU A 68 -6.93 -5.32 5.82
C LEU A 68 -7.31 -6.79 5.60
N LEU A 69 -8.46 -6.95 4.95
CA LEU A 69 -9.12 -8.23 4.71
C LEU A 69 -8.54 -8.91 3.47
N ASP A 70 -8.49 -10.24 3.52
CA ASP A 70 -8.42 -11.11 2.35
C ASP A 70 -9.81 -11.09 1.67
N GLY A 71 -10.07 -10.06 0.86
CA GLY A 71 -11.37 -9.81 0.21
C GLY A 71 -11.22 -9.27 -1.21
N SER A 72 -12.32 -8.83 -1.82
CA SER A 72 -12.28 -8.15 -3.12
C SER A 72 -11.65 -6.75 -2.99
N ASP A 73 -11.17 -6.20 -4.09
CA ASP A 73 -10.62 -4.84 -4.15
C ASP A 73 -11.65 -3.81 -3.64
N LEU A 74 -12.94 -4.07 -3.85
CA LEU A 74 -14.05 -3.27 -3.34
C LEU A 74 -14.17 -3.35 -1.81
N ASP A 75 -14.04 -4.53 -1.22
CA ASP A 75 -14.09 -4.71 0.24
C ASP A 75 -12.92 -3.98 0.92
N GLN A 76 -11.73 -4.05 0.31
CA GLN A 76 -10.57 -3.32 0.78
C GLN A 76 -10.78 -1.80 0.68
N LEU A 77 -11.35 -1.32 -0.43
CA LEU A 77 -11.69 0.09 -0.62
C LEU A 77 -12.66 0.59 0.46
N LEU A 78 -13.75 -0.15 0.70
CA LEU A 78 -14.73 0.18 1.74
C LEU A 78 -14.08 0.22 3.12
N LYS A 79 -13.22 -0.75 3.45
CA LYS A 79 -12.53 -0.79 4.74
C LYS A 79 -11.58 0.39 4.93
N ILE A 80 -10.89 0.80 3.87
CA ILE A 80 -10.04 1.99 3.89
C ILE A 80 -10.88 3.24 4.19
N PHE A 81 -12.06 3.39 3.56
CA PHE A 81 -12.94 4.52 3.85
C PHE A 81 -13.53 4.49 5.26
N GLU A 82 -13.79 3.32 5.84
CA GLU A 82 -14.20 3.22 7.25
C GLU A 82 -13.12 3.70 8.23
N VAL A 83 -11.85 3.36 7.96
CA VAL A 83 -10.73 3.64 8.88
C VAL A 83 -10.14 5.04 8.68
N VAL A 84 -9.93 5.45 7.43
CA VAL A 84 -9.26 6.69 7.06
C VAL A 84 -10.26 7.82 6.78
N GLY A 85 -11.50 7.48 6.47
CA GLY A 85 -12.53 8.42 6.03
C GLY A 85 -12.64 8.50 4.51
N THR A 86 -13.81 8.93 4.04
CA THR A 86 -14.06 9.18 2.63
C THR A 86 -13.36 10.49 2.23
N PRO A 87 -12.52 10.50 1.17
CA PRO A 87 -11.94 11.74 0.69
C PRO A 87 -13.07 12.67 0.23
N ILE A 88 -13.18 13.82 0.87
CA ILE A 88 -14.05 14.91 0.43
C ILE A 88 -13.30 15.76 -0.58
N ASP A 89 -13.95 16.12 -1.70
CA ASP A 89 -13.41 17.11 -2.62
C ASP A 89 -13.44 18.48 -1.94
N ILE A 90 -12.30 18.86 -1.37
CA ILE A 90 -12.02 20.23 -0.95
C ILE A 90 -11.41 20.91 -2.16
N ASN A 91 -12.29 21.53 -2.96
CA ASN A 91 -11.93 22.41 -4.08
C ASN A 91 -11.21 23.66 -3.57
#